data_AF-A0A7C8IRW7-F1
#
_entry.id   AF-A0A7C8IRW7-F1
#
_cell.length_a   1.000
_cell.length_b   1.000
_cell.length_c   1.000
_cell.angle_alpha   90.00
_cell.angle_beta   90.00
_cell.angle_gamma   90.00
#
_symmetry.space_group_name_H-M   'P 1'
#
loop_
_entity.id
_entity.type
_entity.pdbx_description
1 polymer ?
#
loop_
_entity_poly.entity_id
_entity_poly.type
_entity_poly.pdbx_seq_one_letter_code
_entity_poly.pdbx_strand_id
1 'polypeptide(L)'
;MSTQDIQDVVTEVEQLLDHVKQLKEDCAQKDTLLEQKTVELQCVREDCVRKVSDLAQKTAELQRAKEDCAQKESELEEKTVELQHTREVCAQKDSCLKRKEADFSQRNSDLALFLMGPKHKGQDVDCWLPLLNSLKPTVATAQPTVQRPWWTVQLPHNTPAPTLPTSLLESVTLLYGEAIAGRYDSDGCAAFIVIIRYLEVAEAAPIPMIMELLRCLLANPSQGVDHTTQFCFFFGTWQVIGLIRLRWPETERLTDIEGQYRERLEHSPPDFQLLGGLVAGASCGEQLSAFDDRDRQIPSSLSTTPHKYCSEQRTLLVAPIPATATPLTWAFDLRRHVLWLVDREKGEFEPDGRYLLQAGQGEESILVPSVTSTDFDFIFDHLY
;
A
#
# COMPACT_ATOMS: atom_id res chain seq x y z
N MET A 1 -35.52 -28.55 -145.51
CA MET A 1 -34.83 -27.51 -144.71
C MET A 1 -33.96 -26.74 -145.66
N SER A 2 -34.23 -25.44 -145.79
CA SER A 2 -33.38 -24.50 -146.50
C SER A 2 -32.05 -24.39 -145.75
N THR A 3 -30.96 -24.09 -146.43
CA THR A 3 -29.65 -23.81 -145.79
C THR A 3 -29.76 -22.71 -144.72
N GLN A 4 -30.77 -21.84 -144.83
CA GLN A 4 -31.11 -20.80 -143.86
C GLN A 4 -31.61 -21.36 -142.51
N ASP A 5 -32.45 -22.39 -142.51
CA ASP A 5 -33.03 -22.97 -141.27
C ASP A 5 -31.95 -23.62 -140.38
N ILE A 6 -30.94 -24.21 -141.02
CA ILE A 6 -29.79 -24.80 -140.31
C ILE A 6 -28.90 -23.71 -139.70
N GLN A 7 -28.72 -22.60 -140.43
CA GLN A 7 -27.92 -21.46 -139.95
C GLN A 7 -28.58 -20.78 -138.75
N ASP A 8 -29.90 -20.65 -138.74
CA ASP A 8 -30.66 -20.05 -137.63
C ASP A 8 -30.56 -20.90 -136.36
N VAL A 9 -30.68 -22.23 -136.46
CA VAL A 9 -30.52 -23.17 -135.34
C VAL A 9 -29.08 -23.17 -134.80
N VAL A 10 -28.07 -23.11 -135.67
CA VAL A 10 -26.66 -23.00 -135.24
C VAL A 10 -26.45 -21.72 -134.45
N THR A 11 -27.02 -20.60 -134.92
CA THR A 11 -26.90 -19.29 -134.24
C THR A 11 -27.60 -19.31 -132.86
N GLU A 12 -28.76 -19.95 -132.74
CA GLU A 12 -29.48 -20.10 -131.48
C GLU A 12 -28.73 -21.01 -130.48
N VAL A 13 -28.14 -22.11 -130.96
CA VAL A 13 -27.30 -22.99 -130.13
C VAL A 13 -26.04 -22.27 -129.66
N GLU A 14 -25.40 -21.45 -130.49
CA GLU A 14 -24.25 -20.62 -130.10
C GLU A 14 -24.64 -19.59 -129.02
N GLN A 15 -25.79 -18.91 -129.18
CA GLN A 15 -26.31 -17.98 -128.17
C GLN A 15 -26.63 -18.66 -126.83
N LEU A 16 -27.25 -19.85 -126.87
CA LEU A 16 -27.53 -20.65 -125.66
C LEU A 16 -26.23 -21.13 -125.00
N LEU A 17 -25.24 -21.54 -125.79
CA LEU A 17 -23.94 -21.98 -125.27
C LEU A 17 -23.24 -20.83 -124.54
N ASP A 18 -23.26 -19.62 -125.11
CA ASP A 18 -22.68 -18.44 -124.47
C ASP A 18 -23.49 -17.99 -123.25
N HIS A 19 -24.81 -18.12 -123.26
CA HIS A 19 -25.65 -17.87 -122.08
C HIS A 19 -25.36 -18.86 -120.94
N VAL A 20 -25.19 -20.15 -121.25
CA VAL A 20 -24.82 -21.18 -120.25
C VAL A 20 -23.42 -20.92 -119.69
N LYS A 21 -22.45 -20.49 -120.51
CA LYS A 21 -21.14 -20.06 -120.02
C LYS A 21 -21.26 -18.88 -119.06
N GLN A 22 -22.04 -17.86 -119.41
CA GLN A 22 -22.26 -16.70 -118.55
C GLN A 22 -22.90 -17.10 -117.22
N LEU A 23 -23.95 -17.93 -117.23
CA LEU A 23 -24.58 -18.41 -115.99
C LEU A 23 -23.62 -19.22 -115.11
N LYS A 24 -22.73 -19.99 -115.72
CA LYS A 24 -21.70 -20.76 -115.01
C LYS A 24 -20.66 -19.83 -114.36
N GLU A 25 -20.23 -18.79 -115.07
CA GLU A 25 -19.35 -17.74 -114.55
C GLU A 25 -20.01 -17.01 -113.38
N ASP A 26 -21.28 -16.60 -113.53
CA ASP A 26 -22.06 -15.93 -112.49
C ASP A 26 -22.27 -16.82 -111.25
N CYS A 27 -22.51 -18.13 -111.44
CA CYS A 27 -22.59 -19.07 -110.32
C CYS A 27 -21.26 -19.21 -109.59
N ALA A 28 -20.15 -19.37 -110.32
CA ALA A 28 -18.82 -19.44 -109.72
C ALA A 28 -18.46 -18.15 -108.94
N GLN A 29 -18.85 -16.98 -109.46
CA GLN A 29 -18.70 -15.71 -108.74
C GLN A 29 -19.56 -15.63 -107.47
N LYS A 30 -20.80 -16.14 -107.51
CA LYS A 30 -21.65 -16.19 -106.31
C LYS A 30 -21.14 -17.18 -105.27
N ASP A 31 -20.62 -18.33 -105.68
CA ASP A 31 -20.03 -19.33 -104.78
C ASP A 31 -18.81 -18.75 -104.06
N THR A 32 -17.91 -18.09 -104.81
CA THR A 32 -16.75 -17.42 -104.22
C THR A 32 -17.14 -16.29 -103.26
N LEU A 33 -18.19 -15.51 -103.58
CA LEU A 33 -18.73 -14.48 -102.68
C LEU A 33 -19.34 -15.08 -101.40
N LEU A 34 -20.09 -16.18 -101.52
CA LEU A 34 -20.68 -16.89 -100.38
C LEU A 34 -19.60 -17.48 -99.47
N GLU A 35 -18.54 -18.04 -100.05
CA GLU A 35 -17.41 -18.58 -99.30
C GLU A 35 -16.68 -17.46 -98.53
N GLN A 36 -16.42 -16.31 -99.18
CA GLN A 36 -15.88 -15.12 -98.52
C GLN A 36 -16.77 -14.65 -97.36
N LYS A 37 -18.10 -14.56 -97.56
CA LYS A 37 -19.04 -14.17 -96.51
C LYS A 37 -19.09 -15.17 -95.36
N THR A 38 -18.95 -16.45 -95.65
CA THR A 38 -18.91 -17.50 -94.63
C THR A 38 -17.66 -17.38 -93.75
N VAL A 39 -16.49 -17.11 -94.35
CA VAL A 39 -15.25 -16.85 -93.62
C VAL A 39 -15.36 -15.58 -92.77
N GLU A 40 -15.89 -14.48 -93.31
CA GLU A 40 -16.12 -13.24 -92.56
C GLU A 40 -17.02 -13.47 -91.34
N LEU A 41 -18.14 -14.18 -91.50
CA LEU A 41 -19.04 -14.51 -90.40
C LEU A 41 -18.38 -15.37 -89.35
N GLN A 42 -17.53 -16.33 -89.76
CA GLN A 42 -16.78 -17.16 -88.82
C GLN A 42 -15.78 -16.32 -88.01
N CYS A 43 -15.05 -15.40 -88.65
CA CYS A 43 -14.15 -14.48 -87.95
C CYS A 43 -14.90 -13.60 -86.94
N VAL A 44 -16.05 -13.03 -87.33
CA VAL A 44 -16.88 -12.21 -86.44
C VAL A 44 -17.42 -13.03 -85.26
N ARG A 45 -17.80 -14.29 -85.50
CA ARG A 45 -18.25 -15.20 -84.44
C ARG A 45 -17.13 -15.48 -83.44
N GLU A 46 -15.92 -15.77 -83.90
CA GLU A 46 -14.76 -16.04 -83.04
C GLU A 46 -14.36 -14.80 -82.22
N ASP A 47 -14.41 -13.60 -82.83
CA ASP A 47 -14.20 -12.33 -82.12
C ASP A 47 -15.28 -12.07 -81.07
N CYS A 48 -16.54 -12.40 -81.37
CA CYS A 48 -17.65 -12.27 -80.42
C CYS A 48 -17.47 -13.21 -79.22
N VAL A 49 -17.11 -14.48 -79.46
CA VAL A 49 -16.82 -15.46 -78.41
C VAL A 49 -15.68 -14.98 -77.51
N ARG A 50 -14.60 -14.44 -78.08
CA ARG A 50 -13.49 -13.84 -77.31
C ARG A 50 -13.97 -12.68 -76.43
N LYS A 51 -14.73 -11.74 -76.99
CA LYS A 51 -15.28 -10.60 -76.22
C LYS A 51 -16.21 -11.03 -75.09
N VAL A 52 -17.03 -12.06 -75.30
CA VAL A 52 -17.91 -12.62 -74.26
C VAL A 52 -17.07 -13.23 -73.13
N SER A 53 -16.01 -13.98 -73.47
CA SER A 53 -15.08 -14.54 -72.48
C SER A 53 -14.39 -13.44 -71.66
N ASP A 54 -13.88 -12.39 -72.32
CA ASP A 54 -13.21 -11.27 -71.65
C ASP A 54 -14.16 -10.51 -70.72
N LEU A 55 -15.42 -10.28 -71.15
CA LEU A 55 -16.44 -9.66 -70.31
C LEU A 55 -16.81 -10.53 -69.11
N ALA A 56 -16.91 -11.85 -69.28
CA ALA A 56 -17.16 -12.78 -68.17
C ALA A 56 -16.02 -12.73 -67.15
N GLN A 57 -14.76 -12.70 -67.60
CA GLN A 57 -13.60 -12.56 -66.72
C GLN A 57 -13.62 -11.22 -65.98
N LYS A 58 -13.87 -10.11 -66.67
CA LYS A 58 -13.96 -8.78 -66.05
C LYS A 58 -15.09 -8.67 -65.03
N THR A 59 -16.21 -9.33 -65.29
CA THR A 59 -17.34 -9.40 -64.34
C THR A 59 -16.94 -10.16 -63.07
N ALA A 60 -16.23 -11.29 -63.21
CA ALA A 60 -15.74 -12.04 -62.06
C ALA A 60 -14.69 -11.27 -61.24
N GLU A 61 -13.78 -10.55 -61.90
CA GLU A 61 -12.81 -9.66 -61.24
C GLU A 61 -13.51 -8.54 -60.44
N LEU A 62 -14.54 -7.92 -61.03
CA LEU A 62 -15.31 -6.85 -60.39
C LEU A 62 -16.12 -7.36 -59.20
N GLN A 63 -16.67 -8.58 -59.29
CA GLN A 63 -17.38 -9.22 -58.20
C GLN A 63 -16.46 -9.50 -57.01
N ARG A 64 -15.25 -10.05 -57.24
CA ARG A 64 -14.25 -10.25 -56.19
C ARG A 64 -13.82 -8.93 -55.55
N ALA A 65 -13.58 -7.89 -56.36
CA ALA A 65 -13.22 -6.58 -55.83
C ALA A 65 -14.32 -5.96 -54.95
N LYS A 66 -15.60 -6.22 -55.26
CA LYS A 66 -16.71 -5.80 -54.40
C LYS A 66 -16.73 -6.54 -53.07
N GLU A 67 -16.50 -7.85 -53.08
CA GLU A 67 -16.42 -8.67 -51.86
C GLU A 67 -15.25 -8.23 -50.97
N ASP A 68 -14.07 -8.00 -51.55
CA ASP A 68 -12.90 -7.47 -50.83
C ASP A 68 -13.15 -6.08 -50.23
N CYS A 69 -13.86 -5.20 -50.94
CA CYS A 69 -14.24 -3.89 -50.41
C CYS A 69 -15.21 -4.01 -49.24
N ALA A 70 -16.24 -4.87 -49.34
CA ALA A 70 -17.19 -5.09 -48.26
C ALA A 70 -16.52 -5.68 -47.02
N GLN A 71 -15.58 -6.61 -47.20
CA GLN A 71 -14.76 -7.17 -46.12
C GLN A 71 -13.97 -6.07 -45.40
N LYS A 72 -13.26 -5.22 -46.15
CA LYS A 72 -12.48 -4.11 -45.59
C LYS A 72 -13.33 -3.07 -44.88
N GLU A 73 -14.55 -2.81 -45.38
CA GLU A 73 -15.49 -1.90 -44.73
C GLU A 73 -15.93 -2.44 -43.37
N SER A 74 -16.24 -3.74 -43.28
CA SER A 74 -16.56 -4.40 -42.01
C SER A 74 -15.38 -4.37 -41.01
N GLU A 75 -14.15 -4.63 -41.47
CA GLU A 75 -12.96 -4.56 -40.62
C GLU A 75 -12.72 -3.14 -40.08
N LEU A 76 -12.98 -2.12 -40.90
CA LEU A 76 -12.82 -0.71 -40.53
C LEU A 76 -13.89 -0.27 -39.52
N GLU A 77 -15.12 -0.78 -39.65
CA GLU A 77 -16.19 -0.56 -38.67
C GLU A 77 -15.85 -1.20 -37.32
N GLU A 78 -15.35 -2.44 -37.30
CA GLU A 78 -14.89 -3.10 -36.07
C GLU A 78 -13.76 -2.33 -35.38
N LYS A 79 -12.76 -1.88 -36.15
CA LYS A 79 -11.66 -1.05 -35.63
C LYS A 79 -12.13 0.29 -35.08
N THR A 80 -13.18 0.87 -35.68
CA THR A 80 -13.77 2.13 -35.20
C THR A 80 -14.44 1.93 -33.83
N VAL A 81 -15.17 0.83 -33.64
CA VAL A 81 -15.78 0.48 -32.35
C VAL A 81 -14.71 0.22 -31.28
N GLU A 82 -13.65 -0.51 -31.62
CA GLU A 82 -12.52 -0.77 -30.70
C GLU A 82 -11.83 0.53 -30.26
N LEU A 83 -11.60 1.47 -31.18
CA LEU A 83 -11.03 2.79 -30.87
C LEU A 83 -11.96 3.61 -29.97
N GLN A 84 -13.27 3.58 -30.21
CA GLN A 84 -14.24 4.28 -29.37
C GLN A 84 -14.24 3.73 -27.95
N HIS A 85 -14.23 2.41 -27.78
CA HIS A 85 -14.14 1.76 -26.48
C HIS A 85 -12.85 2.14 -25.75
N THR A 86 -11.72 2.12 -26.44
CA THR A 86 -10.42 2.50 -25.87
C THR A 86 -10.42 3.96 -25.39
N ARG A 87 -11.06 4.86 -26.15
CA ARG A 87 -11.22 6.27 -25.78
C ARG A 87 -12.04 6.46 -24.49
N GLU A 88 -13.12 5.69 -24.33
CA GLU A 88 -13.95 5.72 -23.12
C GLU A 88 -13.17 5.23 -21.88
N VAL A 89 -12.43 4.13 -22.02
CA VAL A 89 -11.56 3.60 -20.94
C VAL A 89 -10.49 4.62 -20.55
N CYS A 90 -9.86 5.29 -21.51
CA CYS A 90 -8.89 6.36 -21.24
C CYS A 90 -9.55 7.53 -20.49
N ALA A 91 -10.73 7.99 -20.92
CA ALA A 91 -11.46 9.07 -20.25
C ALA A 91 -11.84 8.72 -18.79
N GLN A 92 -12.19 7.45 -18.55
CA GLN A 92 -12.47 6.96 -17.20
C GLN A 92 -11.21 6.97 -16.32
N LYS A 93 -10.07 6.53 -16.85
CA LYS A 93 -8.77 6.57 -16.16
C LYS A 93 -8.35 8.00 -15.82
N ASP A 94 -8.50 8.93 -16.76
CA ASP A 94 -8.21 10.35 -16.53
C ASP A 94 -9.08 10.95 -15.42
N SER A 95 -10.36 10.60 -15.39
CA SER A 95 -11.29 11.04 -14.33
C SER A 95 -10.90 10.48 -12.96
N CYS A 96 -10.45 9.23 -12.90
CA CYS A 96 -9.94 8.61 -11.68
C CYS A 96 -8.65 9.28 -11.18
N LEU A 97 -7.72 9.59 -12.09
CA LEU A 97 -6.48 10.30 -11.77
C LEU A 97 -6.77 11.70 -11.20
N LYS A 98 -7.64 12.48 -11.85
CA LYS A 98 -8.05 13.81 -11.36
C LYS A 98 -8.66 13.76 -9.96
N ARG A 99 -9.47 12.73 -9.66
CA ARG A 99 -10.02 12.54 -8.32
C ARG A 99 -8.93 12.26 -7.29
N LYS A 100 -7.99 11.36 -7.59
CA LYS A 100 -6.85 11.07 -6.71
C LYS A 100 -5.97 12.30 -6.48
N GLU A 101 -5.77 13.12 -7.50
CA GLU A 101 -5.02 14.37 -7.40
C GLU A 101 -5.71 15.40 -6.51
N ALA A 102 -7.05 15.52 -6.61
CA ALA A 102 -7.85 16.35 -5.71
C ALA A 102 -7.78 15.84 -4.26
N ASP A 103 -7.94 14.53 -4.04
CA ASP A 103 -7.85 13.92 -2.70
C ASP A 103 -6.46 14.13 -2.09
N PHE A 104 -5.40 13.99 -2.89
CA PHE A 104 -4.03 14.25 -2.47
C PHE A 104 -3.80 15.73 -2.11
N SER A 105 -4.31 16.65 -2.93
CA SER A 105 -4.23 18.09 -2.68
C SER A 105 -4.97 18.50 -1.41
N GLN A 106 -6.14 17.90 -1.15
CA GLN A 106 -6.91 18.11 0.07
C GLN A 106 -6.11 17.64 1.29
N ARG A 107 -5.59 16.41 1.28
CA ARG A 107 -4.76 15.89 2.38
C ARG A 107 -3.53 16.74 2.66
N ASN A 108 -2.85 17.23 1.62
CA ASN A 108 -1.74 18.16 1.79
C ASN A 108 -2.18 19.49 2.42
N SER A 109 -3.36 20.00 2.06
CA SER A 109 -3.90 21.22 2.66
C SER A 109 -4.27 21.01 4.13
N ASP A 110 -4.87 19.86 4.46
CA ASP A 110 -5.21 19.49 5.83
C ASP A 110 -3.94 19.31 6.68
N LEU A 111 -2.91 18.66 6.13
CA LEU A 111 -1.60 18.54 6.77
C LEU A 111 -0.96 19.92 6.97
N ALA A 112 -1.01 20.80 5.99
CA ALA A 112 -0.48 22.16 6.12
C ALA A 112 -1.24 22.95 7.19
N LEU A 113 -2.57 22.85 7.26
CA LEU A 113 -3.38 23.46 8.32
C LEU A 113 -3.04 22.90 9.70
N PHE A 114 -2.80 21.59 9.80
CA PHE A 114 -2.34 20.95 11.03
C PHE A 114 -0.99 21.50 11.49
N LEU A 115 0.01 21.51 10.59
CA LEU A 115 1.35 22.04 10.85
C LEU A 115 1.35 23.53 11.22
N MET A 116 0.41 24.30 10.66
CA MET A 116 0.23 25.74 10.88
C MET A 116 -0.80 26.05 11.98
N GLY A 117 -1.25 25.04 12.74
CA GLY A 117 -2.24 25.21 13.80
C GLY A 117 -1.78 26.19 14.89
N PRO A 118 -2.70 26.72 15.73
CA PRO A 118 -2.42 27.75 16.74
C PRO A 118 -1.38 27.32 17.80
N LYS A 119 -1.03 26.04 17.81
CA LYS A 119 0.01 25.44 18.66
C LYS A 119 1.43 25.71 18.16
N HIS A 120 1.64 26.05 16.88
CA HIS A 120 2.96 26.19 16.25
C HIS A 120 3.25 27.65 15.88
N LYS A 121 4.47 28.12 16.17
CA LYS A 121 4.93 29.45 15.77
C LYS A 121 5.45 29.38 14.33
N GLY A 122 5.37 30.47 13.58
CA GLY A 122 5.90 30.52 12.20
C GLY A 122 7.41 30.21 12.08
N GLN A 123 8.16 30.21 13.18
CA GLN A 123 9.56 29.78 13.25
C GLN A 123 9.73 28.25 13.28
N ASP A 124 8.66 27.49 13.53
CA ASP A 124 8.69 26.03 13.64
C ASP A 124 8.79 25.36 12.26
N VAL A 125 8.51 26.08 11.17
CA VAL A 125 8.54 25.57 9.79
C VAL A 125 9.90 24.96 9.43
N ASP A 126 11.00 25.60 9.85
CA ASP A 126 12.35 25.07 9.63
C ASP A 126 12.59 23.79 10.44
N CYS A 127 11.96 23.64 11.61
CA CYS A 127 12.03 22.44 12.45
C CYS A 127 11.24 21.26 11.87
N TRP A 128 10.24 21.51 11.02
CA TRP A 128 9.47 20.48 10.31
C TRP A 128 10.17 19.95 9.06
N LEU A 129 11.10 20.72 8.49
CA LEU A 129 11.78 20.38 7.24
C LEU A 129 12.50 19.01 7.27
N PRO A 130 13.18 18.60 8.37
CA PRO A 130 13.75 17.25 8.47
C PRO A 130 12.70 16.15 8.35
N LEU A 131 11.56 16.27 9.06
CA LEU A 131 10.46 15.31 8.96
C LEU A 131 9.90 15.25 7.53
N LEU A 132 9.63 16.39 6.90
CA LEU A 132 9.11 16.44 5.54
C LEU A 132 10.07 15.80 4.53
N ASN A 133 11.38 15.99 4.71
CA ASN A 133 12.40 15.36 3.86
C ASN A 133 12.47 13.84 4.04
N SER A 134 12.10 13.33 5.22
CA SER A 134 12.06 11.89 5.53
C SER A 134 10.78 11.19 5.06
N LEU A 135 9.74 11.92 4.63
CA LEU A 135 8.54 11.38 4.00
C LEU A 135 8.76 10.82 2.58
N LYS A 136 9.95 10.99 2.01
CA LYS A 136 10.30 10.41 0.71
C LYS A 136 10.12 8.89 0.75
N PRO A 137 9.65 8.26 -0.34
CA PRO A 137 9.24 6.86 -0.36
C PRO A 137 10.46 5.92 -0.25
N THR A 138 10.97 5.77 0.96
CA THR A 138 11.93 4.75 1.35
C THR A 138 11.23 3.90 2.40
N VAL A 139 10.61 2.83 1.94
CA VAL A 139 9.91 1.89 2.81
C VAL A 139 10.85 0.71 3.08
N ALA A 140 11.13 0.44 4.34
CA ALA A 140 11.93 -0.72 4.72
C ALA A 140 11.01 -1.93 4.91
N THR A 141 11.37 -3.06 4.32
CA THR A 141 10.67 -4.34 4.49
C THR A 141 11.14 -5.04 5.76
N ALA A 142 10.20 -5.55 6.55
CA ALA A 142 10.46 -6.24 7.80
C ALA A 142 11.09 -7.61 7.57
N GLN A 143 11.95 -8.03 8.50
CA GLN A 143 12.45 -9.42 8.55
C GLN A 143 11.45 -10.34 9.30
N PRO A 144 11.43 -11.65 8.98
CA PRO A 144 10.57 -12.61 9.68
C PRO A 144 10.90 -12.62 11.18
N THR A 145 9.86 -12.46 11.99
CA THR A 145 9.94 -12.30 13.45
C THR A 145 10.70 -13.44 14.13
N VAL A 146 11.75 -13.09 14.87
CA VAL A 146 12.26 -13.94 15.96
C VAL A 146 11.26 -13.81 17.12
N GLN A 147 10.77 -14.94 17.64
CA GLN A 147 9.85 -15.00 18.79
C GLN A 147 10.56 -14.59 20.09
N ARG A 148 10.98 -13.33 20.20
CA ARG A 148 11.41 -12.78 21.48
C ARG A 148 10.25 -12.05 22.14
N PRO A 149 9.90 -12.39 23.39
CA PRO A 149 8.98 -11.56 24.15
C PRO A 149 9.65 -10.20 24.36
N TRP A 150 8.96 -9.15 23.96
CA TRP A 150 9.39 -7.77 24.16
C TRP A 150 8.32 -7.09 25.02
N TRP A 151 8.75 -6.23 25.93
CA TRP A 151 7.86 -5.60 26.90
C TRP A 151 7.00 -4.53 26.25
N THR A 152 5.69 -4.56 26.54
CA THR A 152 4.73 -3.55 26.09
C THR A 152 4.26 -2.68 27.24
N VAL A 153 4.21 -1.36 27.11
CA VAL A 153 3.53 -0.50 28.10
C VAL A 153 2.06 -0.34 27.73
N GLN A 154 1.19 -0.50 28.72
CA GLN A 154 -0.19 -0.01 28.63
C GLN A 154 -0.32 1.29 29.43
N LEU A 155 -0.93 2.29 28.80
CA LEU A 155 -1.24 3.55 29.46
C LEU A 155 -2.50 3.40 30.33
N PRO A 156 -2.53 4.01 31.52
CA PRO A 156 -3.70 3.98 32.39
C PRO A 156 -4.92 4.62 31.72
N HIS A 157 -6.02 3.88 31.63
CA HIS A 157 -7.26 4.25 30.91
C HIS A 157 -8.10 5.38 31.55
N ASN A 158 -7.63 6.03 32.61
CA ASN A 158 -8.42 7.00 33.38
C ASN A 158 -8.46 8.41 32.77
N THR A 159 -7.76 8.66 31.67
CA THR A 159 -7.80 9.93 30.93
C THR A 159 -8.99 9.89 29.96
N PRO A 160 -9.83 10.95 29.85
CA PRO A 160 -10.90 11.01 28.85
C PRO A 160 -10.34 10.60 27.49
N ALA A 161 -10.99 9.64 26.82
CA ALA A 161 -10.46 8.97 25.64
C ALA A 161 -9.89 10.00 24.66
N PRO A 162 -8.55 10.09 24.52
CA PRO A 162 -7.97 11.03 23.57
C PRO A 162 -8.48 10.65 22.19
N THR A 163 -8.70 11.64 21.33
CA THR A 163 -8.97 11.38 19.92
C THR A 163 -7.75 10.68 19.34
N LEU A 164 -7.76 9.35 19.34
CA LEU A 164 -6.64 8.56 18.85
C LEU A 164 -6.41 8.96 17.38
N PRO A 165 -5.16 9.27 17.00
CA PRO A 165 -4.82 9.41 15.60
C PRO A 165 -5.27 8.19 14.82
N THR A 166 -5.93 8.40 13.69
CA THR A 166 -6.48 7.31 12.88
C THR A 166 -5.43 6.69 11.96
N SER A 167 -4.29 7.36 11.80
CA SER A 167 -3.18 6.90 10.96
C SER A 167 -1.81 7.06 11.63
N LEU A 168 -0.85 6.28 11.12
CA LEU A 168 0.56 6.39 11.51
C LEU A 168 1.09 7.81 11.26
N LEU A 169 0.75 8.41 10.12
CA LEU A 169 1.23 9.73 9.74
C LEU A 169 0.72 10.81 10.70
N GLU A 170 -0.56 10.77 11.06
CA GLU A 170 -1.13 11.66 12.09
C GLU A 170 -0.42 11.48 13.43
N SER A 171 -0.17 10.24 13.85
CA SER A 171 0.52 9.94 15.12
C SER A 171 1.95 10.50 15.14
N VAL A 172 2.69 10.28 14.07
CA VAL A 172 4.08 10.74 13.93
C VAL A 172 4.12 12.26 13.86
N THR A 173 3.21 12.88 13.11
CA THR A 173 3.15 14.33 12.97
C THR A 173 2.74 14.99 14.29
N LEU A 174 1.78 14.42 15.02
CA LEU A 174 1.39 14.89 16.36
C LEU A 174 2.58 14.86 17.31
N LEU A 175 3.26 13.70 17.45
CA LEU A 175 4.41 13.57 18.34
C LEU A 175 5.58 14.48 17.94
N TYR A 176 5.82 14.64 16.65
CA TYR A 176 6.89 15.50 16.17
C TYR A 176 6.59 16.98 16.48
N GLY A 177 5.34 17.40 16.30
CA GLY A 177 4.90 18.75 16.64
C GLY A 177 4.97 19.05 18.14
N GLU A 178 4.55 18.09 18.97
CA GLU A 178 4.66 18.18 20.42
C GLU A 178 6.15 18.23 20.86
N ALA A 179 7.02 17.43 20.22
CA ALA A 179 8.47 17.46 20.47
C ALA A 179 9.11 18.82 20.12
N ILE A 180 8.77 19.42 18.97
CA ILE A 180 9.23 20.77 18.62
C ILE A 180 8.71 21.81 19.61
N ALA A 181 7.44 21.70 19.98
CA ALA A 181 6.83 22.63 20.92
C ALA A 181 7.38 22.50 22.35
N GLY A 182 8.17 21.46 22.64
CA GLY A 182 8.62 21.11 23.99
C GLY A 182 7.44 20.80 24.92
N ARG A 183 6.29 20.44 24.35
CA ARG A 183 5.07 20.13 25.07
C ARG A 183 4.82 18.65 24.95
N TYR A 184 4.47 18.06 26.07
CA TYR A 184 4.29 16.63 26.17
C TYR A 184 3.04 16.44 27.02
N ASP A 185 2.02 15.81 26.46
CA ASP A 185 0.73 15.60 27.11
C ASP A 185 0.25 14.17 26.90
N SER A 186 -0.95 13.86 27.42
CA SER A 186 -1.57 12.56 27.28
C SER A 186 -1.85 12.17 25.82
N ASP A 187 -2.09 13.15 24.95
CA ASP A 187 -2.41 12.90 23.53
C ASP A 187 -1.16 12.40 22.80
N GLY A 188 0.00 12.98 23.08
CA GLY A 188 1.27 12.47 22.57
C GLY A 188 1.58 11.05 23.08
N CYS A 189 1.24 10.73 24.33
CA CYS A 189 1.37 9.36 24.83
C CYS A 189 0.50 8.36 24.05
N ALA A 190 -0.73 8.75 23.69
CA ALA A 190 -1.62 7.92 22.88
C ALA A 190 -1.08 7.68 21.46
N ALA A 191 -0.37 8.67 20.88
CA ALA A 191 0.25 8.52 19.57
C ALA A 191 1.36 7.45 19.54
N PHE A 192 2.10 7.25 20.64
CA PHE A 192 3.05 6.12 20.72
C PHE A 192 2.35 4.78 20.57
N ILE A 193 1.19 4.58 21.21
CA ILE A 193 0.43 3.33 21.11
C ILE A 193 0.11 3.01 19.64
N VAL A 194 -0.32 4.02 18.88
CA VAL A 194 -0.65 3.84 17.46
C VAL A 194 0.60 3.48 16.64
N ILE A 195 1.74 4.15 16.88
CA ILE A 195 3.01 3.84 16.21
C ILE A 195 3.48 2.43 16.55
N ILE A 196 3.46 2.06 17.83
CA ILE A 196 3.88 0.74 18.33
C ILE A 196 3.01 -0.35 17.67
N ARG A 197 1.68 -0.24 17.75
CA ARG A 197 0.75 -1.21 17.13
C ARG A 197 0.95 -1.32 15.63
N TYR A 198 1.20 -0.21 14.94
CA TYR A 198 1.53 -0.25 13.52
C TYR A 198 2.83 -1.03 13.28
N LEU A 199 3.89 -0.71 14.03
CA LEU A 199 5.19 -1.35 13.92
C LEU A 199 5.20 -2.82 14.33
N GLU A 200 4.25 -3.28 15.13
CA GLU A 200 4.08 -4.70 15.47
C GLU A 200 3.62 -5.54 14.27
N VAL A 201 2.71 -5.00 13.46
CA VAL A 201 2.02 -5.78 12.41
C VAL A 201 2.46 -5.43 10.99
N ALA A 202 3.05 -4.25 10.76
CA ALA A 202 3.35 -3.77 9.41
C ALA A 202 4.43 -4.61 8.74
N GLU A 203 4.19 -5.10 7.52
CA GLU A 203 5.24 -5.76 6.72
C GLU A 203 6.31 -4.77 6.23
N ALA A 204 5.93 -3.49 6.11
CA ALA A 204 6.79 -2.43 5.64
C ALA A 204 6.47 -1.13 6.38
N ALA A 205 7.49 -0.37 6.78
CA ALA A 205 7.32 0.84 7.56
C ALA A 205 8.17 2.00 7.02
N PRO A 206 7.72 3.27 7.19
CA PRO A 206 8.48 4.46 6.83
C PRO A 206 9.56 4.75 7.89
N ILE A 207 10.54 3.86 8.00
CA ILE A 207 11.59 3.91 9.03
C ILE A 207 12.33 5.25 9.07
N PRO A 208 12.73 5.87 7.93
CA PRO A 208 13.40 7.18 7.98
C PRO A 208 12.58 8.26 8.69
N MET A 209 11.25 8.27 8.50
CA MET A 209 10.35 9.21 9.16
C MET A 209 10.28 8.97 10.67
N ILE A 210 10.19 7.70 11.08
CA ILE A 210 10.14 7.35 12.49
C ILE A 210 11.49 7.62 13.17
N MET A 211 12.60 7.38 12.49
CA MET A 211 13.94 7.69 12.97
C MET A 211 14.14 9.20 13.20
N GLU A 212 13.60 10.04 12.31
CA GLU A 212 13.64 11.49 12.49
C GLU A 212 12.77 11.95 13.66
N LEU A 213 11.59 11.33 13.84
CA LEU A 213 10.78 11.53 15.03
C LEU A 213 11.53 11.19 16.32
N LEU A 214 12.18 10.02 16.39
CA LEU A 214 12.95 9.61 17.56
C LEU A 214 14.10 10.59 17.85
N ARG A 215 14.78 11.08 16.80
CA ARG A 215 15.84 12.07 16.92
C ARG A 215 15.32 13.38 17.54
N CYS A 216 14.17 13.86 17.03
CA CYS A 216 13.52 15.06 17.54
C CYS A 216 13.06 14.91 18.99
N LEU A 217 12.44 13.77 19.32
CA LEU A 217 12.00 13.45 20.68
C LEU A 217 13.18 13.40 21.66
N LEU A 218 14.30 12.82 21.26
CA LEU A 218 15.49 12.70 22.11
C LEU A 218 16.20 14.05 22.30
N ALA A 219 16.25 14.89 21.26
CA ALA A 219 16.89 16.21 21.30
C ALA A 219 16.13 17.24 22.16
N ASN A 220 14.81 17.07 22.31
CA ASN A 220 13.96 17.99 23.08
C ASN A 220 13.53 17.30 24.40
N PRO A 221 14.24 17.51 25.52
CA PRO A 221 13.78 16.98 26.79
C PRO A 221 12.55 17.73 27.26
N SER A 222 11.56 16.98 27.71
CA SER A 222 10.33 17.50 28.29
C SER A 222 10.65 18.22 29.61
N GLN A 223 10.72 19.55 29.60
CA GLN A 223 10.92 20.33 30.83
C GLN A 223 9.56 20.64 31.47
N GLY A 224 9.39 20.25 32.73
CA GLY A 224 8.22 20.65 33.54
C GLY A 224 6.93 19.87 33.28
N VAL A 225 7.00 18.68 32.68
CA VAL A 225 5.88 17.75 32.62
C VAL A 225 5.77 16.90 33.88
N ASP A 226 4.57 16.38 34.12
CA ASP A 226 4.37 15.39 35.18
C ASP A 226 5.13 14.09 34.87
N HIS A 227 5.44 13.36 35.93
CA HIS A 227 6.26 12.16 35.88
C HIS A 227 5.65 11.04 35.03
N THR A 228 4.31 10.92 35.02
CA THR A 228 3.58 9.94 34.22
C THR A 228 3.79 10.18 32.73
N THR A 229 3.64 11.43 32.31
CA THR A 229 3.86 11.83 30.93
C THR A 229 5.32 11.59 30.55
N GLN A 230 6.27 12.04 31.38
CA GLN A 230 7.70 11.82 31.13
C GLN A 230 8.05 10.34 30.97
N PHE A 231 7.47 9.47 31.80
CA PHE A 231 7.60 8.02 31.70
C PHE A 231 7.07 7.50 30.36
N CYS A 232 5.86 7.91 29.96
CA CYS A 232 5.23 7.42 28.74
C CYS A 232 6.02 7.80 27.49
N PHE A 233 6.58 9.01 27.45
CA PHE A 233 7.48 9.43 26.36
C PHE A 233 8.78 8.64 26.36
N PHE A 234 9.39 8.48 27.52
CA PHE A 234 10.65 7.76 27.65
C PHE A 234 10.51 6.29 27.24
N PHE A 235 9.53 5.59 27.80
CA PHE A 235 9.29 4.19 27.50
C PHE A 235 8.73 3.99 26.09
N GLY A 236 7.81 4.85 25.63
CA GLY A 236 7.31 4.81 24.26
C GLY A 236 8.44 4.95 23.23
N THR A 237 9.37 5.88 23.47
CA THR A 237 10.59 6.04 22.64
C THR A 237 11.42 4.75 22.63
N TRP A 238 11.64 4.16 23.80
CA TRP A 238 12.36 2.90 23.91
C TRP A 238 11.71 1.74 23.15
N GLN A 239 10.39 1.57 23.29
CA GLN A 239 9.66 0.50 22.61
C GLN A 239 9.75 0.64 21.10
N VAL A 240 9.60 1.86 20.59
CA VAL A 240 9.74 2.12 19.15
C VAL A 240 11.16 1.78 18.69
N ILE A 241 12.21 2.20 19.43
CA ILE A 241 13.61 1.82 19.14
C ILE A 241 13.77 0.29 19.13
N GLY A 242 13.26 -0.40 20.16
CA GLY A 242 13.35 -1.85 20.29
C GLY A 242 12.62 -2.61 19.17
N LEU A 243 11.43 -2.16 18.79
CA LEU A 243 10.68 -2.70 17.65
C LEU A 243 11.42 -2.49 16.33
N ILE A 244 11.99 -1.31 16.11
CA ILE A 244 12.81 -1.05 14.92
C ILE A 244 14.02 -1.98 14.90
N ARG A 245 14.72 -2.13 16.03
CA ARG A 245 15.87 -3.03 16.15
C ARG A 245 15.50 -4.49 15.86
N LEU A 246 14.35 -4.93 16.35
CA LEU A 246 13.89 -6.30 16.21
C LEU A 246 13.46 -6.62 14.76
N ARG A 247 12.69 -5.73 14.13
CA ARG A 247 12.05 -6.00 12.83
C ARG A 247 12.83 -5.45 11.63
N TRP A 248 13.64 -4.42 11.85
CA TRP A 248 14.49 -3.77 10.84
C TRP A 248 15.92 -3.57 11.38
N PRO A 249 16.67 -4.65 11.70
CA PRO A 249 17.99 -4.56 12.31
C PRO A 249 19.03 -3.83 11.46
N GLU A 250 18.83 -3.81 10.14
CA GLU A 250 19.68 -3.13 9.14
C GLU A 250 19.45 -1.61 9.07
N THR A 251 18.59 -1.06 9.93
CA THR A 251 18.33 0.38 9.97
C THR A 251 19.62 1.15 10.29
N GLU A 252 20.11 1.89 9.29
CA GLU A 252 21.27 2.75 9.43
C GLU A 252 21.02 3.80 10.52
N ARG A 253 22.05 4.13 11.31
CA ARG A 253 21.99 5.13 12.41
C ARG A 253 21.10 4.78 13.60
N LEU A 254 20.53 3.58 13.66
CA LEU A 254 19.79 3.14 14.85
C LEU A 254 20.66 3.11 16.12
N THR A 255 21.93 2.77 15.96
CA THR A 255 22.93 2.83 17.05
C THR A 255 23.11 4.25 17.61
N ASP A 256 23.02 5.27 16.76
CA ASP A 256 23.18 6.66 17.19
C ASP A 256 21.98 7.12 18.02
N ILE A 257 20.77 6.67 17.65
CA ILE A 257 19.53 6.92 18.39
C ILE A 257 19.53 6.16 19.72
N GLU A 258 19.96 4.90 19.73
CA GLU A 258 20.14 4.13 20.97
C GLU A 258 21.16 4.76 21.91
N GLY A 259 22.26 5.30 21.37
CA GLY A 259 23.27 6.04 22.13
C GLY A 259 22.69 7.29 22.79
N GLN A 260 21.97 8.12 22.03
CA GLN A 260 21.28 9.31 22.55
C GLN A 260 20.22 8.95 23.61
N TYR A 261 19.46 7.88 23.38
CA TYR A 261 18.49 7.39 24.36
C TYR A 261 19.18 6.95 25.66
N ARG A 262 20.31 6.23 25.58
CA ARG A 262 21.08 5.80 26.75
C ARG A 262 21.68 6.97 27.51
N GLU A 263 22.28 7.92 26.80
CA GLU A 263 22.79 9.15 27.42
C GLU A 263 21.66 9.89 28.16
N ARG A 264 20.49 10.02 27.54
CA ARG A 264 19.32 10.63 28.20
C ARG A 264 18.84 9.83 29.40
N LEU A 265 18.88 8.50 29.33
CA LEU A 265 18.53 7.62 30.44
C LEU A 265 19.45 7.84 31.65
N GLU A 266 20.76 7.98 31.43
CA GLU A 266 21.73 8.24 32.50
C GLU A 266 21.47 9.57 33.25
N HIS A 267 20.84 10.53 32.57
CA HIS A 267 20.45 11.83 33.14
C HIS A 267 18.99 11.87 33.63
N SER A 268 18.24 10.77 33.49
CA SER A 268 16.85 10.68 33.91
C SER A 268 16.71 10.40 35.42
N PRO A 269 15.53 10.60 36.02
CA PRO A 269 15.27 10.22 37.41
C PRO A 269 15.71 8.78 37.73
N PRO A 270 16.19 8.48 38.96
CA PRO A 270 16.76 7.17 39.31
C PRO A 270 15.83 5.98 39.07
N ASP A 271 14.53 6.22 39.16
CA ASP A 271 13.52 5.22 38.89
C ASP A 271 13.47 4.88 37.39
N PHE A 272 13.54 5.86 36.49
CA PHE A 272 13.63 5.57 35.05
C PHE A 272 14.91 4.80 34.69
N GLN A 273 16.03 5.10 35.37
CA GLN A 273 17.28 4.35 35.23
C GLN A 273 17.11 2.88 35.63
N LEU A 274 16.46 2.63 36.77
CA LEU A 274 16.15 1.28 37.22
C LEU A 274 15.31 0.54 36.19
N LEU A 275 14.23 1.17 35.70
CA LEU A 275 13.37 0.59 34.70
C LEU A 275 14.13 0.26 33.40
N GLY A 276 14.93 1.21 32.92
CA GLY A 276 15.81 0.98 31.76
C GLY A 276 16.78 -0.18 31.98
N GLY A 277 17.34 -0.32 33.18
CA GLY A 277 18.17 -1.48 33.53
C GLY A 277 17.39 -2.81 33.47
N LEU A 278 16.12 -2.81 33.85
CA LEU A 278 15.26 -4.00 33.90
C LEU A 278 14.73 -4.44 32.54
N VAL A 279 14.25 -3.49 31.73
CA VAL A 279 13.59 -3.79 30.45
C VAL A 279 14.48 -3.51 29.22
N ALA A 280 15.34 -2.50 29.29
CA ALA A 280 16.16 -2.03 28.16
C ALA A 280 17.59 -2.60 28.16
N GLY A 281 18.00 -3.30 29.21
CA GLY A 281 19.32 -3.92 29.33
C GLY A 281 19.56 -5.07 28.34
N ALA A 282 20.78 -5.61 28.34
CA ALA A 282 21.19 -6.70 27.44
C ALA A 282 20.32 -7.97 27.51
N SER A 283 19.56 -8.13 28.60
CA SER A 283 18.63 -9.23 28.81
C SER A 283 17.21 -8.95 28.31
N CYS A 284 16.83 -7.72 27.95
CA CYS A 284 15.46 -7.37 27.49
C CYS A 284 14.35 -7.90 28.42
N GLY A 285 14.59 -7.92 29.73
CA GLY A 285 13.67 -8.50 30.71
C GLY A 285 13.56 -10.03 30.68
N GLU A 286 14.47 -10.76 30.02
CA GLU A 286 14.65 -12.21 30.19
C GLU A 286 14.84 -12.57 31.67
N GLN A 287 15.57 -11.74 32.42
CA GLN A 287 15.75 -11.89 33.87
C GLN A 287 14.43 -11.77 34.65
N LEU A 288 13.55 -10.85 34.23
CA LEU A 288 12.22 -10.70 34.81
C LEU A 288 11.32 -11.88 34.45
N SER A 289 11.39 -12.38 33.21
CA SER A 289 10.61 -13.55 32.79
C SER A 289 11.00 -14.85 33.50
N ALA A 290 12.23 -14.93 34.00
CA ALA A 290 12.74 -16.07 34.77
C ALA A 290 12.42 -15.97 36.27
N PHE A 291 11.77 -14.90 36.71
CA PHE A 291 11.36 -14.65 38.09
C PHE A 291 10.18 -15.58 38.46
N ASP A 292 10.40 -16.42 39.48
CA ASP A 292 9.40 -17.34 40.04
C ASP A 292 9.55 -17.31 41.57
N ASP A 293 8.48 -17.71 42.27
CA ASP A 293 8.28 -17.68 43.74
C ASP A 293 9.28 -18.56 44.53
N ARG A 294 10.30 -19.14 43.86
CA ARG A 294 11.24 -20.13 44.40
C ARG A 294 12.67 -19.61 44.52
N ASP A 295 12.85 -18.43 45.13
CA ASP A 295 14.17 -17.90 45.51
C ASP A 295 15.19 -17.81 44.35
N ARG A 296 14.73 -17.58 43.12
CA ARG A 296 15.67 -17.21 42.05
C ARG A 296 16.15 -15.79 42.28
N GLN A 297 17.46 -15.59 42.04
CA GLN A 297 18.16 -14.34 42.33
C GLN A 297 17.39 -13.14 41.79
N ILE A 298 16.88 -12.33 42.72
CA ILE A 298 16.37 -10.99 42.44
C ILE A 298 17.43 -10.30 41.58
N PRO A 299 17.06 -9.70 40.42
CA PRO A 299 17.98 -8.91 39.63
C PRO A 299 18.73 -7.95 40.56
N SER A 300 20.05 -7.88 40.46
CA SER A 300 20.84 -7.04 41.38
C SER A 300 20.38 -5.58 41.38
N SER A 301 19.79 -5.12 40.28
CA SER A 301 19.12 -3.81 40.14
C SER A 301 17.91 -3.62 41.07
N LEU A 302 17.19 -4.68 41.43
CA LEU A 302 16.05 -4.65 42.36
C LEU A 302 16.43 -4.90 43.81
N SER A 303 17.69 -5.27 44.10
CA SER A 303 18.12 -5.58 45.47
C SER A 303 17.94 -4.42 46.45
N THR A 304 17.98 -3.18 45.96
CA THR A 304 17.81 -1.96 46.75
C THR A 304 16.46 -1.29 46.55
N THR A 305 15.61 -1.82 45.67
CA THR A 305 14.32 -1.22 45.33
C THR A 305 13.19 -2.06 45.90
N PRO A 306 12.25 -1.49 46.66
CA PRO A 306 11.10 -2.22 47.17
C PRO A 306 10.32 -2.84 46.01
N HIS A 307 10.11 -4.14 46.10
CA HIS A 307 9.37 -4.88 45.10
C HIS A 307 8.59 -6.01 45.75
N LYS A 308 7.49 -6.40 45.11
CA LYS A 308 6.65 -7.50 45.56
C LYS A 308 6.19 -8.36 44.41
N TYR A 309 6.45 -9.66 44.52
CA TYR A 309 5.95 -10.63 43.57
C TYR A 309 4.56 -11.13 43.99
N CYS A 310 3.60 -10.98 43.09
CA CYS A 310 2.22 -11.42 43.25
C CYS A 310 2.06 -12.71 42.46
N SER A 311 2.33 -13.86 43.09
CA SER A 311 2.42 -15.16 42.40
C SER A 311 1.11 -15.61 41.76
N GLU A 312 -0.03 -15.29 42.37
CA GLU A 312 -1.38 -15.56 41.83
C GLU A 312 -1.61 -14.94 40.45
N GLN A 313 -1.00 -13.78 40.20
CA GLN A 313 -1.09 -13.02 38.95
C GLN A 313 0.23 -13.00 38.16
N ARG A 314 1.30 -13.61 38.69
CA ARG A 314 2.66 -13.52 38.15
C ARG A 314 3.03 -12.08 37.79
N THR A 315 2.69 -11.17 38.70
CA THR A 315 2.92 -9.73 38.54
C THR A 315 4.00 -9.31 39.50
N LEU A 316 5.03 -8.63 39.01
CA LEU A 316 6.04 -8.01 39.88
C LEU A 316 5.68 -6.54 40.06
N LEU A 317 5.39 -6.14 41.30
CA LEU A 317 5.27 -4.74 41.69
C LEU A 317 6.64 -4.19 42.04
N VAL A 318 6.97 -3.01 41.54
CA VAL A 318 8.20 -2.28 41.86
C VAL A 318 7.79 -0.87 42.27
N ALA A 319 8.04 -0.53 43.55
CA ALA A 319 7.73 0.77 44.11
C ALA A 319 9.00 1.64 44.10
N PRO A 320 9.06 2.69 43.26
CA PRO A 320 10.24 3.54 43.17
C PRO A 320 10.46 4.36 44.45
N ILE A 321 11.73 4.56 44.81
CA ILE A 321 12.14 5.36 45.98
C ILE A 321 12.58 6.77 45.51
N PRO A 322 12.22 7.84 46.26
CA PRO A 322 11.42 7.82 47.48
C PRO A 322 9.94 7.65 47.18
N ALA A 323 9.26 6.79 47.95
CA ALA A 323 7.84 6.52 47.79
C ALA A 323 7.04 7.85 47.79
N THR A 324 7.42 8.85 48.58
CA THR A 324 6.73 10.14 48.66
C THR A 324 6.78 11.00 47.39
N ALA A 325 7.63 10.69 46.41
CA ALA A 325 7.76 11.52 45.20
C ALA A 325 6.66 11.27 44.18
N THR A 326 6.10 10.05 44.11
CA THR A 326 5.14 9.66 43.06
C THR A 326 4.08 8.71 43.63
N PRO A 327 2.78 8.90 43.34
CA PRO A 327 1.72 7.97 43.75
C PRO A 327 1.69 6.71 42.86
N LEU A 328 2.70 6.50 42.01
CA LEU A 328 2.67 5.49 40.96
C LEU A 328 3.65 4.36 41.29
N THR A 329 3.14 3.13 41.19
CA THR A 329 3.91 1.89 41.29
C THR A 329 3.95 1.22 39.92
N TRP A 330 5.08 0.60 39.57
CA TRP A 330 5.14 -0.18 38.34
C TRP A 330 4.68 -1.61 38.58
N ALA A 331 3.83 -2.11 37.70
CA ALA A 331 3.43 -3.51 37.70
C ALA A 331 3.87 -4.18 36.40
N PHE A 332 4.71 -5.20 36.53
CA PHE A 332 5.18 -6.02 35.40
C PHE A 332 4.36 -7.31 35.36
N ASP A 333 3.43 -7.41 34.42
CA ASP A 333 2.76 -8.68 34.09
C ASP A 333 3.76 -9.56 33.32
N LEU A 334 4.36 -10.52 34.03
CA LEU A 334 5.36 -11.42 33.46
C LEU A 334 4.74 -12.43 32.48
N ARG A 335 3.43 -12.63 32.49
CA ARG A 335 2.72 -13.56 31.57
C ARG A 335 2.53 -12.92 30.22
N ARG A 336 2.10 -11.66 30.23
CA ARG A 336 1.77 -10.90 29.03
C ARG A 336 2.96 -10.09 28.52
N HIS A 337 4.04 -9.99 29.30
CA HIS A 337 5.16 -9.08 29.05
C HIS A 337 4.67 -7.64 28.94
N VAL A 338 3.81 -7.23 29.87
CA VAL A 338 3.21 -5.89 29.90
C VAL A 338 3.65 -5.15 31.15
N LEU A 339 3.95 -3.86 31.01
CA LEU A 339 4.25 -2.94 32.08
C LEU A 339 3.10 -1.95 32.25
N TRP A 340 2.62 -1.82 33.48
CA TRP A 340 1.57 -0.89 33.88
C TRP A 340 2.09 0.12 34.89
N LEU A 341 1.52 1.32 34.82
CA LEU A 341 1.58 2.31 35.90
C LEU A 341 0.31 2.20 36.72
N VAL A 342 0.47 1.87 38.00
CA VAL A 342 -0.65 1.65 38.90
C VAL A 342 -0.64 2.72 39.98
N ASP A 343 -1.79 3.34 40.18
CA ASP A 343 -1.99 4.37 41.18
C ASP A 343 -2.17 3.72 42.55
N ARG A 344 -1.20 3.91 43.44
CA ARG A 344 -1.20 3.29 44.77
C ARG A 344 -2.30 3.82 45.67
N GLU A 345 -2.78 5.04 45.41
CA GLU A 345 -3.87 5.66 46.18
C GLU A 345 -5.22 4.96 45.94
N LYS A 346 -5.30 4.12 44.90
CA LYS A 346 -6.49 3.31 44.58
C LYS A 346 -6.44 1.90 45.15
N GLY A 347 -5.53 1.65 46.07
CA GLY A 347 -5.47 0.38 46.78
C GLY A 347 -6.46 0.30 47.93
N GLU A 348 -7.17 -0.82 48.05
CA GLU A 348 -8.15 -1.07 49.10
C GLU A 348 -8.02 -2.48 49.67
N PHE A 349 -8.35 -2.65 50.96
CA PHE A 349 -8.45 -3.97 51.56
C PHE A 349 -9.84 -4.57 51.30
N GLU A 350 -9.87 -5.75 50.69
CA GLU A 350 -11.08 -6.56 50.58
C GLU A 350 -11.50 -7.09 51.98
N PRO A 351 -12.80 -7.42 52.18
CA PRO A 351 -13.29 -7.97 53.44
C PRO A 351 -12.61 -9.27 53.89
N ASP A 352 -11.96 -9.99 52.98
CA ASP A 352 -11.20 -11.21 53.27
C ASP A 352 -9.74 -10.94 53.69
N GLY A 353 -9.36 -9.67 53.79
CA GLY A 353 -8.03 -9.23 54.23
C GLY A 353 -7.01 -9.08 53.10
N ARG A 354 -7.37 -9.37 51.84
CA ARG A 354 -6.48 -9.17 50.70
C ARG A 354 -6.38 -7.70 50.32
N TYR A 355 -5.20 -7.23 49.94
CA TYR A 355 -5.01 -5.88 49.42
C TYR A 355 -5.15 -5.90 47.90
N LEU A 356 -6.13 -5.17 47.39
CA LEU A 356 -6.44 -5.03 45.98
C LEU A 356 -5.93 -3.68 45.49
N LEU A 357 -5.09 -3.71 44.47
CA LEU A 357 -4.62 -2.50 43.80
C LEU A 357 -5.33 -2.38 42.44
N GLN A 358 -6.24 -1.41 42.33
CA GLN A 358 -7.03 -1.26 41.10
C GLN A 358 -6.14 -0.87 39.91
N ALA A 359 -6.07 -1.76 38.91
CA ALA A 359 -5.57 -1.42 37.59
C ALA A 359 -6.57 -0.49 36.87
N GLY A 360 -6.19 0.15 35.76
CA GLY A 360 -7.05 1.13 35.08
C GLY A 360 -8.43 0.56 34.69
N GLN A 361 -9.38 1.43 34.28
CA GLN A 361 -10.71 0.99 33.85
C GLN A 361 -10.64 -0.17 32.83
N GLY A 362 -11.23 -1.32 33.21
CA GLY A 362 -11.32 -2.52 32.35
C GLY A 362 -10.17 -3.53 32.51
N GLU A 363 -9.18 -3.25 33.36
CA GLU A 363 -8.08 -4.16 33.65
C GLU A 363 -8.33 -4.99 34.91
N GLU A 364 -7.64 -6.14 35.00
CA GLU A 364 -7.68 -7.00 36.18
C GLU A 364 -6.96 -6.31 37.33
N SER A 365 -7.65 -6.12 38.46
CA SER A 365 -7.03 -5.53 39.65
C SER A 365 -5.93 -6.43 40.19
N ILE A 366 -4.86 -5.83 40.72
CA ILE A 366 -3.69 -6.57 41.18
C ILE A 366 -3.89 -6.99 42.63
N LEU A 367 -3.89 -8.30 42.88
CA LEU A 367 -3.97 -8.90 44.19
C LEU A 367 -2.57 -8.94 44.82
N VAL A 368 -2.35 -8.09 45.82
CA VAL A 368 -1.09 -8.05 46.55
C VAL A 368 -1.15 -9.05 47.72
N PRO A 369 -0.17 -9.97 47.83
CA PRO A 369 -0.08 -10.85 48.99
C PRO A 369 -0.11 -10.04 50.28
N SER A 370 -0.82 -10.55 51.29
CA SER A 370 -1.10 -9.89 52.59
C SER A 370 -1.21 -10.93 53.70
N VAL A 371 -0.38 -11.98 53.62
CA VAL A 371 -0.43 -13.14 54.52
C VAL A 371 0.66 -13.06 55.59
N THR A 372 1.80 -12.48 55.24
CA THR A 372 3.00 -12.39 56.08
C THR A 372 3.22 -10.97 56.59
N SER A 373 4.00 -10.81 57.67
CA SER A 373 4.33 -9.45 58.16
C SER A 373 5.08 -8.62 57.11
N THR A 374 5.95 -9.26 56.33
CA THR A 374 6.70 -8.59 55.25
C THR A 374 5.81 -8.15 54.09
N ASP A 375 4.66 -8.81 53.89
CA ASP A 375 3.64 -8.35 52.96
C ASP A 375 3.01 -7.04 53.42
N PHE A 376 2.61 -6.98 54.70
CA PHE A 376 2.03 -5.78 55.29
C PHE A 376 3.03 -4.63 55.35
N ASP A 377 4.30 -4.90 55.70
CA ASP A 377 5.37 -3.89 55.68
C ASP A 377 5.49 -3.28 54.27
N PHE A 378 5.50 -4.10 53.22
CA PHE A 378 5.53 -3.59 51.84
C PHE A 378 4.29 -2.74 51.50
N ILE A 379 3.10 -3.21 51.86
CA ILE A 379 1.85 -2.49 51.59
C ILE A 379 1.86 -1.13 52.30
N PHE A 380 2.14 -1.10 53.60
CA PHE A 380 2.05 0.13 54.40
C PHE A 380 3.21 1.10 54.18
N ASP A 381 4.42 0.62 53.86
CA ASP A 381 5.58 1.49 53.67
C ASP A 381 5.70 2.02 52.24
N HIS A 382 5.05 1.36 51.27
CA HIS A 382 5.29 1.64 49.85
C HIS A 382 4.03 1.82 48.99
N LEU A 383 2.89 1.24 49.37
CA LEU A 383 1.62 1.34 48.62
C LEU A 383 0.58 2.23 49.29
N TYR A 384 0.58 2.34 50.62
CA TYR A 384 -0.35 3.12 51.43
C TYR A 384 0.32 4.40 51.96
#